data_AF-A0AAD7G7A6-F1
#
_entry.id   AF-A0AAD7G7A6-F1
#
_cell.length_a   1.000
_cell.length_b   1.000
_cell.length_c   1.000
_cell.angle_alpha   90.00
_cell.angle_beta   90.00
_cell.angle_gamma   90.00
#
_symmetry.space_group_name_H-M   'P 1'
#
loop_
_entity.id
_entity.type
_entity.pdbx_description
1 polymer ?
#
loop_
_entity_poly.entity_id
_entity_poly.type
_entity_poly.pdbx_seq_one_letter_code
_entity_poly.pdbx_strand_id
1 'polypeptide(L)'
;MTVDQCFIGDTNWGGCPNPDVAGILVRVSAYMANLLLGIILMYSPKEAATAVWAQLLTVYSLLVSGIIAIGNGDMLRTHAEMTVFLVMSPLSSALVVYAVLGCFRRPHRVDSLLSKRRDHLLTRLLVIGFAIISLALAIFTAVAKPHFFSPDPCTIGPDGHKTRFILENLLFIPYAAIPDLVYVMLADGSEDVILGVVVLMVPFIVLVLSLISALVRQRRSLAKQYEMQSNRSKFWVTWEVLTRHYPLLHFCGVFLVPMMYWVLVIEFRLMGTPDNIFSMSFGQVLAIFVVFPPLLQVIQMTPMMWPWFRNLAFIRIFFGRSPQSVSPVKGYLVEDDNLDKDSSVVDPFMDSSFEYDEGKERLNLSYSGHANP
;
A
#
# COMPACT_ATOMS: atom_id res chain seq x y z
N MET A 1 -9.98 -18.58 -27.40
CA MET A 1 -11.10 -17.73 -27.84
C MET A 1 -10.87 -17.44 -29.31
N THR A 2 -11.73 -17.96 -30.18
CA THR A 2 -11.66 -17.74 -31.63
C THR A 2 -12.18 -16.35 -31.96
N VAL A 3 -11.52 -15.70 -32.92
CA VAL A 3 -11.64 -14.27 -33.30
C VAL A 3 -13.05 -13.88 -33.82
N ASP A 4 -13.97 -14.84 -33.94
CA ASP A 4 -15.23 -14.66 -34.66
C ASP A 4 -16.39 -14.11 -33.81
N GLN A 5 -16.21 -13.87 -32.50
CA GLN A 5 -17.28 -13.35 -31.63
C GLN A 5 -17.34 -11.83 -31.46
N CYS A 6 -16.45 -11.05 -32.08
CA CYS A 6 -16.65 -9.61 -32.21
C CYS A 6 -17.52 -9.21 -33.43
N PHE A 7 -18.18 -10.20 -34.04
CA PHE A 7 -18.89 -10.07 -35.33
C PHE A 7 -20.38 -10.42 -35.26
N ILE A 8 -21.16 -9.83 -34.35
CA ILE A 8 -22.63 -9.79 -34.52
C ILE A 8 -23.13 -8.52 -33.82
N GLY A 9 -23.48 -7.42 -34.48
CA GLY A 9 -23.60 -7.15 -35.90
C GLY A 9 -23.52 -5.64 -36.14
N ASP A 10 -23.06 -5.31 -37.33
CA ASP A 10 -22.99 -4.00 -37.99
C ASP A 10 -22.01 -2.96 -37.41
N THR A 11 -20.78 -3.00 -37.96
CA THR A 11 -19.93 -1.86 -38.37
C THR A 11 -19.79 -0.71 -37.36
N ASN A 12 -18.62 -0.37 -36.79
CA ASN A 12 -17.31 -0.27 -37.42
C ASN A 12 -16.33 0.29 -36.34
N TRP A 13 -15.16 -0.35 -36.16
CA TRP A 13 -13.96 0.14 -35.44
C TRP A 13 -13.87 0.02 -33.91
N GLY A 14 -14.48 -1.00 -33.32
CA GLY A 14 -14.30 -1.28 -31.89
C GLY A 14 -13.26 -2.32 -31.54
N GLY A 15 -12.16 -1.93 -30.88
CA GLY A 15 -11.28 -2.89 -30.21
C GLY A 15 -12.07 -3.71 -29.19
N CYS A 16 -11.93 -5.03 -29.24
CA CYS A 16 -12.66 -5.93 -28.34
C CYS A 16 -12.17 -5.70 -26.89
N PRO A 17 -13.07 -5.51 -25.91
CA PRO A 17 -12.68 -5.45 -24.51
C PRO A 17 -11.90 -6.71 -24.16
N ASN A 18 -10.80 -6.55 -23.42
CA ASN A 18 -10.00 -7.69 -22.98
C ASN A 18 -10.43 -8.09 -21.55
N PRO A 19 -11.35 -9.07 -21.39
CA PRO A 19 -11.86 -9.47 -20.08
C PRO A 19 -10.78 -10.07 -19.17
N ASP A 20 -9.63 -10.49 -19.72
CA ASP A 20 -8.51 -11.02 -18.94
C ASP A 20 -7.68 -9.92 -18.24
N VAL A 21 -7.79 -8.67 -18.69
CA VAL A 21 -7.10 -7.52 -18.09
C VAL A 21 -8.07 -6.64 -17.32
N ALA A 22 -9.18 -6.26 -17.96
CA ALA A 22 -10.12 -5.29 -17.42
C ALA A 22 -11.37 -5.92 -16.79
N GLY A 23 -11.52 -7.25 -16.87
CA GLY A 23 -12.73 -7.93 -16.42
C GLY A 23 -13.02 -7.77 -14.93
N ILE A 24 -14.31 -7.72 -14.58
CA ILE A 24 -14.77 -7.44 -13.22
C ILE A 24 -14.16 -8.37 -12.17
N LEU A 25 -14.02 -9.67 -12.48
CA LEU A 25 -13.40 -10.63 -11.56
C LEU A 25 -11.90 -10.41 -11.40
N VAL A 26 -11.19 -9.95 -12.44
CA VAL A 26 -9.76 -9.57 -12.34
C VAL A 26 -9.61 -8.37 -11.41
N ARG A 27 -10.47 -7.35 -11.57
CA ARG A 27 -10.49 -6.15 -10.73
C ARG A 27 -10.77 -6.48 -9.27
N VAL A 28 -11.89 -7.15 -9.00
CA VAL A 28 -12.29 -7.57 -7.64
C VAL A 28 -11.21 -8.43 -7.00
N SER A 29 -10.59 -9.33 -7.76
CA SER A 29 -9.49 -10.15 -7.26
C SER A 29 -8.26 -9.32 -6.92
N ALA A 30 -7.89 -8.35 -7.76
CA ALA A 30 -6.81 -7.43 -7.45
C ALA A 30 -7.11 -6.60 -6.20
N TYR A 31 -8.36 -6.17 -6.01
CA TYR A 31 -8.79 -5.41 -4.83
C TYR A 31 -8.64 -6.24 -3.56
N MET A 32 -9.18 -7.46 -3.58
CA MET A 32 -9.13 -8.38 -2.46
C MET A 32 -7.70 -8.81 -2.15
N ALA A 33 -6.90 -9.16 -3.15
CA ALA A 33 -5.50 -9.54 -2.97
C ALA A 33 -4.69 -8.40 -2.34
N ASN A 34 -4.81 -7.17 -2.86
CA ASN A 34 -4.13 -6.02 -2.27
C ASN A 34 -4.57 -5.79 -0.81
N LEU A 35 -5.86 -5.85 -0.51
CA LEU A 35 -6.38 -5.68 0.84
C LEU A 35 -5.80 -6.74 1.80
N LEU A 36 -5.86 -8.01 1.43
CA LEU A 36 -5.39 -9.13 2.24
C LEU A 36 -3.87 -9.10 2.43
N LEU A 37 -3.10 -8.87 1.36
CA LEU A 37 -1.65 -8.73 1.45
C LEU A 37 -1.24 -7.50 2.26
N GLY A 38 -1.98 -6.40 2.16
CA GLY A 38 -1.78 -5.22 2.99
C GLY A 38 -2.04 -5.48 4.48
N ILE A 39 -3.05 -6.28 4.80
CA ILE A 39 -3.28 -6.77 6.16
C ILE A 39 -2.07 -7.61 6.61
N ILE A 40 -1.65 -8.63 5.84
CA ILE A 40 -0.52 -9.49 6.22
C ILE A 40 0.75 -8.67 6.43
N LEU A 41 1.12 -7.80 5.48
CA LEU A 41 2.28 -6.92 5.55
C LEU A 41 2.26 -6.02 6.81
N MET A 42 1.08 -5.52 7.18
CA MET A 42 0.91 -4.62 8.31
C MET A 42 0.67 -5.34 9.64
N TYR A 43 0.45 -6.65 9.70
CA TYR A 43 0.21 -7.36 10.97
C TYR A 43 1.27 -8.39 11.30
N SER A 44 1.73 -9.19 10.33
CA SER A 44 2.70 -10.25 10.56
C SER A 44 4.02 -9.89 9.91
N PRO A 45 5.00 -9.32 10.65
CA PRO A 45 6.33 -9.09 10.10
C PRO A 45 7.04 -10.39 9.70
N LYS A 46 6.62 -11.53 10.28
CA LYS A 46 7.14 -12.86 9.94
C LYS A 46 6.67 -13.32 8.56
N GLU A 47 5.41 -13.04 8.21
CA GLU A 47 4.82 -13.42 6.91
C GLU A 47 4.90 -12.30 5.87
N ALA A 48 5.31 -11.10 6.28
CA ALA A 48 5.47 -9.96 5.39
C ALA A 48 6.41 -10.26 4.21
N ALA A 49 7.42 -11.13 4.37
CA ALA A 49 8.30 -11.54 3.28
C ALA A 49 7.49 -12.20 2.15
N THR A 50 6.67 -13.19 2.51
CA THR A 50 5.82 -13.93 1.59
C THR A 50 4.82 -13.00 0.91
N ALA A 51 4.23 -12.06 1.66
CA ALA A 51 3.31 -11.08 1.10
C ALA A 51 3.99 -10.13 0.09
N VAL A 52 5.21 -9.67 0.39
CA VAL A 52 6.00 -8.83 -0.54
C VAL A 52 6.33 -9.58 -1.82
N TRP A 53 6.77 -10.84 -1.72
CA TRP A 53 7.08 -11.65 -2.90
C TRP A 53 5.83 -11.96 -3.74
N ALA A 54 4.70 -12.29 -3.10
CA ALA A 54 3.44 -12.48 -3.80
C ALA A 54 3.00 -11.21 -4.54
N GLN A 55 3.13 -10.04 -3.91
CA GLN A 55 2.83 -8.76 -4.55
C GLN A 55 3.77 -8.46 -5.71
N LEU A 56 5.08 -8.68 -5.55
CA LEU A 56 6.07 -8.47 -6.60
C LEU A 56 5.80 -9.36 -7.82
N LEU A 57 5.51 -10.64 -7.61
CA LEU A 57 5.18 -11.56 -8.71
C LEU A 57 3.92 -11.10 -9.46
N THR A 58 2.90 -10.65 -8.73
CA THR A 58 1.66 -10.13 -9.34
C THR A 58 1.93 -8.87 -10.17
N VAL A 59 2.68 -7.92 -9.59
CA VAL A 59 3.06 -6.67 -10.25
C VAL A 59 3.89 -6.90 -11.51
N TYR A 60 4.92 -7.73 -11.43
CA TYR A 60 5.77 -8.03 -12.58
C TYR A 60 5.02 -8.82 -13.66
N SER A 61 4.13 -9.73 -13.28
CA SER A 61 3.28 -10.44 -14.24
C SER A 61 2.39 -9.46 -15.04
N LEU A 62 1.75 -8.50 -14.35
CA LEU A 62 0.94 -7.46 -14.99
C LEU A 62 1.78 -6.53 -15.88
N LEU A 63 2.95 -6.11 -15.42
CA LEU A 63 3.85 -5.25 -16.21
C LEU A 63 4.33 -5.95 -17.48
N VAL A 64 4.83 -7.18 -17.36
CA VAL A 64 5.33 -7.95 -18.51
C VAL A 64 4.20 -8.23 -19.50
N SER A 65 3.03 -8.66 -19.01
CA SER A 65 1.87 -8.93 -19.86
C SER A 65 1.38 -7.66 -20.58
N GLY A 66 1.33 -6.53 -19.87
CA GLY A 66 0.97 -5.24 -20.44
C GLY A 66 1.96 -4.77 -21.51
N ILE A 67 3.27 -4.89 -21.26
CA ILE A 67 4.32 -4.52 -22.23
C ILE A 67 4.22 -5.38 -23.49
N ILE A 68 4.02 -6.69 -23.36
CA ILE A 68 3.86 -7.60 -24.51
C ILE A 68 2.59 -7.24 -25.29
N ALA A 69 1.46 -7.01 -24.61
CA ALA A 69 0.20 -6.66 -25.25
C ALA A 69 0.28 -5.32 -26.01
N ILE A 70 0.97 -4.33 -25.45
CA ILE A 70 1.26 -3.05 -26.13
C ILE A 70 2.18 -3.27 -27.32
N GLY A 71 3.21 -4.11 -27.19
CA GLY A 71 4.16 -4.41 -28.26
C GLY A 71 3.49 -5.07 -29.48
N ASN A 72 2.46 -5.88 -29.25
CA ASN A 72 1.68 -6.51 -30.32
C ASN A 72 0.59 -5.59 -30.91
N GLY A 73 0.31 -4.44 -30.28
CA GLY A 73 -0.80 -3.57 -30.68
C GLY A 73 -2.20 -4.11 -30.28
N ASP A 74 -2.26 -5.15 -29.46
CA ASP A 74 -3.50 -5.82 -29.05
C ASP A 74 -4.20 -5.12 -27.87
N MET A 75 -3.55 -4.10 -27.30
CA MET A 75 -4.04 -3.42 -26.10
C MET A 75 -4.65 -2.06 -26.42
N LEU A 76 -5.87 -1.82 -25.93
CA LEU A 76 -6.45 -0.49 -25.90
C LEU A 76 -5.64 0.41 -24.97
N ARG A 77 -5.56 1.70 -25.31
CA ARG A 77 -4.87 2.69 -24.48
C ARG A 77 -5.41 2.70 -23.06
N THR A 78 -6.73 2.71 -22.90
CA THR A 78 -7.46 2.68 -21.61
C THR A 78 -7.07 1.48 -20.75
N HIS A 79 -6.97 0.28 -21.34
CA HIS A 79 -6.50 -0.91 -20.64
C HIS A 79 -5.03 -0.80 -20.21
N ALA A 80 -4.18 -0.17 -21.02
CA ALA A 80 -2.79 0.09 -20.65
C ALA A 80 -2.71 1.06 -19.46
N GLU A 81 -3.52 2.13 -19.46
CA GLU A 81 -3.60 3.05 -18.31
C GLU A 81 -4.09 2.31 -17.06
N MET A 82 -5.14 1.50 -17.20
CA MET A 82 -5.68 0.69 -16.11
C MET A 82 -4.64 -0.29 -15.56
N THR A 83 -3.83 -0.91 -16.43
CA THR A 83 -2.75 -1.80 -16.00
C THR A 83 -1.71 -1.06 -15.17
N VAL A 84 -1.33 0.16 -15.58
CA VAL A 84 -0.44 1.03 -14.79
C VAL A 84 -1.08 1.36 -13.43
N PHE A 85 -2.36 1.73 -13.41
CA PHE A 85 -3.09 2.00 -12.16
C PHE A 85 -3.17 0.77 -11.26
N LEU A 86 -3.39 -0.42 -11.82
CA LEU A 86 -3.45 -1.68 -11.07
C LEU A 86 -2.10 -2.01 -10.43
N VAL A 87 -1.01 -1.80 -11.16
CA VAL A 87 0.35 -2.02 -10.67
C VAL A 87 0.73 -1.00 -9.59
N MET A 88 0.32 0.27 -9.77
CA MET A 88 0.50 1.35 -8.79
C MET A 88 -0.54 1.32 -7.66
N SER A 89 -0.98 0.12 -7.26
CA SER A 89 -1.87 -0.05 -6.14
C SER A 89 -1.29 0.58 -4.85
N PRO A 90 -2.14 0.89 -3.85
CA PRO A 90 -1.67 1.45 -2.59
C PRO A 90 -0.66 0.55 -1.85
N LEU A 91 -0.76 -0.77 -2.00
CA LEU A 91 0.22 -1.70 -1.45
C LEU A 91 1.58 -1.54 -2.14
N SER A 92 1.60 -1.58 -3.46
CA SER A 92 2.83 -1.39 -4.24
C SER A 92 3.46 -0.03 -3.94
N SER A 93 2.65 1.03 -3.92
CA SER A 93 3.09 2.39 -3.60
C SER A 93 3.70 2.48 -2.19
N ALA A 94 3.08 1.84 -1.20
CA ALA A 94 3.63 1.76 0.15
C ALA A 94 4.98 1.02 0.18
N LEU A 95 5.13 -0.07 -0.58
CA LEU A 95 6.41 -0.78 -0.70
C LEU A 95 7.49 0.09 -1.32
N VAL A 96 7.17 0.88 -2.35
CA VAL A 96 8.12 1.84 -2.95
C VAL A 96 8.55 2.88 -1.92
N VAL A 97 7.60 3.47 -1.19
CA VAL A 97 7.90 4.43 -0.12
C VAL A 97 8.80 3.80 0.94
N TYR A 98 8.52 2.58 1.39
CA TYR A 98 9.39 1.88 2.35
C TYR A 98 10.78 1.58 1.78
N ALA A 99 10.88 1.14 0.53
CA ALA A 99 12.17 0.90 -0.13
C ALA A 99 13.01 2.17 -0.24
N VAL A 100 12.37 3.31 -0.55
CA VAL A 100 13.02 4.63 -0.59
C VAL A 100 13.45 5.07 0.82
N LEU A 101 12.59 4.94 1.83
CA LEU A 101 12.93 5.25 3.22
C LEU A 101 14.08 4.38 3.75
N GLY A 102 14.14 3.11 3.36
CA GLY A 102 15.23 2.19 3.66
C GLY A 102 16.57 2.64 3.05
N CYS A 103 16.55 3.30 1.89
CA CYS A 103 17.76 3.93 1.33
C CYS A 103 18.29 5.08 2.20
N PHE A 104 17.40 5.78 2.91
CA PHE A 104 17.75 6.86 3.83
C PHE A 104 18.02 6.39 5.28
N ARG A 105 18.17 5.07 5.51
CA ARG A 105 18.41 4.46 6.83
C ARG A 105 17.38 4.86 7.89
N ARG A 106 16.13 5.14 7.50
CA ARG A 106 15.08 5.45 8.47
C ARG A 106 14.44 4.15 8.95
N PRO A 107 14.40 3.89 10.27
CA PRO A 107 13.77 2.69 10.79
C PRO A 107 12.30 2.71 10.40
N HIS A 108 11.84 1.62 9.80
CA HIS A 108 10.46 1.44 9.39
C HIS A 108 10.01 0.02 9.70
N ARG A 109 8.70 -0.22 9.68
CA ARG A 109 8.15 -1.51 10.11
C ARG A 109 8.63 -2.70 9.28
N VAL A 110 8.89 -2.46 8.00
CA VAL A 110 9.31 -3.47 7.01
C VAL A 110 10.85 -3.54 6.90
N ASP A 111 11.58 -3.02 7.89
CA ASP A 111 13.05 -2.91 7.82
C ASP A 111 13.71 -4.29 7.83
N SER A 112 13.10 -5.28 8.49
CA SER A 112 13.55 -6.67 8.41
C SER A 112 13.55 -7.26 7.00
N LEU A 113 12.86 -6.65 6.03
CA LEU A 113 12.75 -7.15 4.65
C LEU A 113 13.38 -6.24 3.60
N LEU A 114 13.50 -4.94 3.91
CA LEU A 114 14.00 -3.92 3.00
C LEU A 114 15.24 -3.19 3.54
N SER A 115 15.83 -3.67 4.65
CA SER A 115 17.04 -3.08 5.23
C SER A 115 18.24 -3.13 4.28
N LYS A 116 19.30 -2.41 4.66
CA LYS A 116 20.57 -2.35 3.91
C LYS A 116 21.34 -3.68 3.91
N ARG A 117 20.89 -4.73 4.60
CA ARG A 117 21.59 -6.03 4.59
C ARG A 117 21.66 -6.58 3.16
N ARG A 118 22.78 -7.20 2.81
CA ARG A 118 23.06 -7.70 1.45
C ARG A 118 21.96 -8.67 0.98
N ASP A 119 21.38 -9.42 1.89
CA ASP A 119 20.33 -10.42 1.65
C ASP A 119 19.01 -9.80 1.15
N HIS A 120 18.77 -8.52 1.44
CA HIS A 120 17.54 -7.81 1.07
C HIS A 120 17.73 -6.88 -0.14
N LEU A 121 18.94 -6.83 -0.71
CA LEU A 121 19.24 -5.98 -1.86
C LEU A 121 18.36 -6.32 -3.07
N LEU A 122 18.14 -7.61 -3.33
CA LEU A 122 17.34 -8.07 -4.46
C LEU A 122 15.89 -7.58 -4.35
N THR A 123 15.24 -7.80 -3.20
CA THR A 123 13.85 -7.35 -2.96
C THR A 123 13.73 -5.84 -3.15
N ARG A 124 14.70 -5.06 -2.63
CA ARG A 124 14.70 -3.61 -2.79
C ARG A 124 14.89 -3.18 -4.24
N LEU A 125 15.81 -3.82 -4.97
CA LEU A 125 16.04 -3.54 -6.39
C LEU A 125 14.80 -3.89 -7.24
N LEU A 126 14.10 -4.97 -6.91
CA LEU A 126 12.85 -5.34 -7.56
C LEU A 126 11.74 -4.32 -7.26
N VAL A 127 11.62 -3.87 -6.01
CA VAL A 127 10.62 -2.84 -5.64
C VAL A 127 10.86 -1.53 -6.38
N ILE A 128 12.10 -1.03 -6.37
CA ILE A 128 12.47 0.20 -7.08
C ILE A 128 12.38 -0.01 -8.61
N GLY A 129 12.78 -1.17 -9.09
CA GLY A 129 12.76 -1.53 -10.50
C GLY A 129 11.34 -1.52 -11.07
N PHE A 130 10.37 -2.15 -10.39
CA PHE A 130 8.98 -2.07 -10.87
C PHE A 130 8.48 -0.63 -10.84
N ALA A 131 8.82 0.17 -9.83
CA ALA A 131 8.37 1.57 -9.75
C ALA A 131 8.85 2.38 -10.96
N ILE A 132 10.12 2.20 -11.36
CA ILE A 132 10.70 2.84 -12.54
C ILE A 132 10.00 2.36 -13.82
N ILE A 133 9.78 1.04 -13.97
CA ILE A 133 9.09 0.48 -15.14
C ILE A 133 7.65 0.98 -15.23
N SER A 134 6.92 1.00 -14.12
CA SER A 134 5.54 1.52 -14.05
C SER A 134 5.48 3.00 -14.41
N LEU A 135 6.42 3.82 -13.91
CA LEU A 135 6.51 5.23 -14.26
C LEU A 135 6.82 5.41 -15.75
N ALA A 136 7.77 4.65 -16.30
CA ALA A 136 8.09 4.67 -17.72
C ALA A 136 6.88 4.26 -18.58
N LEU A 137 6.14 3.23 -18.17
CA LEU A 137 4.91 2.80 -18.83
C LEU A 137 3.79 3.83 -18.73
N ALA A 138 3.66 4.52 -17.60
CA ALA A 138 2.72 5.63 -17.42
C ALA A 138 3.04 6.80 -18.36
N ILE A 139 4.31 7.19 -18.46
CA ILE A 139 4.77 8.24 -19.37
C ILE A 139 4.57 7.80 -20.83
N PHE A 140 4.91 6.56 -21.16
CA PHE A 140 4.72 6.01 -22.49
C PHE A 140 3.25 6.02 -22.89
N THR A 141 2.35 5.49 -22.06
CA THR A 141 0.91 5.49 -22.32
C THR A 141 0.32 6.90 -22.45
N ALA A 142 0.85 7.87 -21.70
CA ALA A 142 0.45 9.27 -21.82
C ALA A 142 0.88 9.91 -23.15
N VAL A 143 2.11 9.66 -23.61
CA VAL A 143 2.75 10.38 -24.74
C VAL A 143 2.66 9.63 -26.06
N ALA A 144 2.54 8.30 -26.04
CA ALA A 144 2.60 7.45 -27.22
C ALA A 144 1.51 7.80 -28.24
N LYS A 145 1.90 7.69 -29.51
CA LYS A 145 1.03 7.94 -30.66
C LYS A 145 -0.03 6.83 -30.77
N PRO A 146 -1.21 7.10 -31.36
CA PRO A 146 -2.30 6.14 -31.44
C PRO A 146 -1.97 4.82 -32.13
N HIS A 147 -0.99 4.75 -33.04
CA HIS A 147 -0.63 3.53 -33.76
C HIS A 147 -0.01 2.43 -32.89
N PHE A 148 0.40 2.74 -31.66
CA PHE A 148 0.86 1.73 -30.69
C PHE A 148 -0.29 1.02 -29.97
N PHE A 149 -1.52 1.52 -30.10
CA PHE A 149 -2.68 0.98 -29.42
C PHE A 149 -3.71 0.53 -30.45
N SER A 150 -4.53 -0.45 -30.07
CA SER A 150 -5.72 -0.76 -30.84
C SER A 150 -6.62 0.48 -30.96
N PRO A 151 -7.26 0.73 -32.12
CA PRO A 151 -8.24 1.80 -32.27
C PRO A 151 -9.33 1.67 -31.19
N ASP A 152 -9.56 2.77 -30.46
CA ASP A 152 -10.58 2.83 -29.42
C ASP A 152 -11.85 3.49 -30.00
N PRO A 153 -12.93 2.72 -30.24
CA PRO A 153 -14.18 3.23 -30.83
C PRO A 153 -14.85 4.26 -29.94
N CYS A 154 -14.60 4.20 -28.62
CA CYS A 154 -15.37 4.89 -27.60
C CYS A 154 -14.68 6.17 -27.10
N THR A 155 -13.52 6.54 -27.64
CA THR A 155 -12.76 7.72 -27.18
C THR A 155 -13.24 9.05 -27.76
N ILE A 156 -14.17 9.04 -28.72
CA ILE A 156 -14.81 10.27 -29.18
C ILE A 156 -16.03 10.49 -28.29
N GLY A 157 -15.83 11.18 -27.17
CA GLY A 157 -16.95 11.75 -26.43
C GLY A 157 -17.78 12.66 -27.35
N PRO A 158 -19.07 12.90 -27.04
CA PRO A 158 -19.97 13.71 -27.87
C PRO A 158 -19.40 15.10 -28.20
N ASP A 159 -18.49 15.61 -27.36
CA ASP A 159 -17.88 16.94 -27.49
C ASP A 159 -16.55 16.95 -28.23
N GLY A 160 -16.07 15.81 -28.77
CA GLY A 160 -14.81 15.71 -29.51
C GLY A 160 -13.52 15.95 -28.68
N HIS A 161 -13.64 16.18 -27.37
CA HIS A 161 -12.50 16.35 -26.48
C HIS A 161 -11.88 14.99 -26.11
N LYS A 162 -10.61 14.80 -26.48
CA LYS A 162 -9.80 13.66 -26.03
C LYS A 162 -9.52 13.80 -24.54
N THR A 163 -10.16 12.99 -23.70
CA THR A 163 -9.93 12.90 -22.25
C THR A 163 -8.51 12.38 -21.97
N ARG A 164 -7.56 13.29 -21.71
CA ARG A 164 -6.18 12.96 -21.28
C ARG A 164 -6.12 12.74 -19.76
N PHE A 165 -6.65 11.61 -19.30
CA PHE A 165 -6.87 11.36 -17.88
C PHE A 165 -5.60 11.01 -17.06
N ILE A 166 -4.59 10.34 -17.64
CA ILE A 166 -3.42 9.85 -16.87
C ILE A 166 -2.62 10.99 -16.26
N LEU A 167 -2.33 12.05 -17.04
CA LEU A 167 -1.39 13.07 -16.58
C LEU A 167 -1.96 13.89 -15.41
N GLU A 168 -3.28 14.06 -15.38
CA GLU A 168 -3.98 14.83 -14.35
C GLU A 168 -4.15 14.03 -13.06
N ASN A 169 -4.39 12.71 -13.14
CA ASN A 169 -4.69 11.88 -11.97
C ASN A 169 -3.50 11.07 -11.41
N LEU A 170 -2.45 10.82 -12.21
CA LEU A 170 -1.32 9.99 -11.80
C LEU A 170 -0.26 10.76 -10.98
N LEU A 171 -0.19 12.09 -11.13
CA LEU A 171 0.81 12.94 -10.47
C LEU A 171 0.23 13.83 -9.35
N PHE A 172 -1.06 14.13 -9.37
CA PHE A 172 -1.72 14.95 -8.36
C PHE A 172 -2.61 14.08 -7.47
N ILE A 173 -2.09 13.87 -6.26
CA ILE A 173 -2.71 13.60 -4.97
C ILE A 173 -4.24 13.39 -5.01
N PRO A 174 -4.81 12.39 -4.27
CA PRO A 174 -6.26 12.21 -4.10
C PRO A 174 -7.08 13.50 -3.90
N TYR A 175 -6.48 14.59 -3.40
CA TYR A 175 -7.11 15.89 -3.25
C TYR A 175 -7.46 16.65 -4.54
N ALA A 176 -6.81 16.41 -5.68
CA ALA A 176 -7.12 17.13 -6.93
C ALA A 176 -8.30 16.51 -7.69
N ALA A 177 -8.43 15.17 -7.64
CA ALA A 177 -9.53 14.46 -8.28
C ALA A 177 -10.84 14.52 -7.48
N ILE A 178 -10.79 14.75 -6.15
CA ILE A 178 -12.01 14.81 -5.31
C ILE A 178 -12.95 15.94 -5.77
N PRO A 179 -12.49 17.19 -5.99
CA PRO A 179 -13.36 18.27 -6.48
C PRO A 179 -13.99 17.94 -7.83
N ASP A 180 -13.22 17.44 -8.79
CA ASP A 180 -13.73 17.12 -10.14
C ASP A 180 -14.68 15.93 -10.12
N LEU A 181 -14.37 14.90 -9.33
CA LEU A 181 -15.25 13.76 -9.10
C LEU A 181 -16.56 14.23 -8.47
N VAL A 182 -16.49 15.01 -7.39
CA VAL A 182 -17.67 15.57 -6.71
C VAL A 182 -18.45 16.48 -7.67
N TYR A 183 -17.79 17.26 -8.51
CA TYR A 183 -18.43 18.14 -9.47
C TYR A 183 -19.19 17.35 -10.54
N VAL A 184 -18.54 16.37 -11.19
CA VAL A 184 -19.16 15.49 -12.19
C VAL A 184 -20.35 14.74 -11.59
N MET A 185 -20.20 14.29 -10.35
CA MET A 185 -21.25 13.56 -9.63
C MET A 185 -22.44 14.43 -9.23
N LEU A 186 -22.19 15.67 -8.81
CA LEU A 186 -23.25 16.62 -8.50
C LEU A 186 -23.96 17.13 -9.76
N ALA A 187 -23.27 17.17 -10.89
CA ALA A 187 -23.84 17.61 -12.16
C ALA A 187 -24.87 16.62 -12.75
N ASP A 188 -24.67 15.31 -12.54
CA ASP A 188 -25.54 14.27 -13.13
C ASP A 188 -26.86 14.09 -12.35
N GLY A 189 -26.95 14.60 -11.12
CA GLY A 189 -28.19 14.66 -10.34
C GLY A 189 -28.82 13.30 -9.98
N SER A 190 -28.16 12.18 -10.26
CA SER A 190 -28.69 10.85 -9.96
C SER A 190 -28.53 10.51 -8.48
N GLU A 191 -29.60 10.01 -7.86
CA GLU A 191 -29.62 9.68 -6.43
C GLU A 191 -28.57 8.60 -6.06
N ASP A 192 -28.34 7.65 -6.97
CA ASP A 192 -27.37 6.57 -6.80
C ASP A 192 -25.93 7.09 -6.67
N VAL A 193 -25.60 8.14 -7.40
CA VAL A 193 -24.27 8.75 -7.37
C VAL A 193 -24.04 9.51 -6.06
N ILE A 194 -25.05 10.23 -5.58
CA ILE A 194 -24.98 10.92 -4.27
C ILE A 194 -24.76 9.90 -3.15
N LEU A 195 -25.49 8.78 -3.17
CA LEU A 195 -25.30 7.71 -2.19
C LEU A 195 -23.87 7.15 -2.23
N GLY A 196 -23.32 6.93 -3.43
CA GLY A 196 -21.94 6.49 -3.61
C GLY A 196 -20.91 7.44 -3.00
N VAL A 197 -21.06 8.75 -3.21
CA VAL A 197 -20.20 9.78 -2.61
C VAL A 197 -20.29 9.76 -1.09
N VAL A 198 -21.51 9.71 -0.54
CA VAL A 198 -21.71 9.70 0.91
C VAL A 198 -21.06 8.47 1.53
N VAL A 199 -21.27 7.29 0.95
CA VAL A 199 -20.67 6.03 1.42
C VAL A 199 -19.13 6.10 1.39
N LEU A 200 -18.53 6.79 0.41
CA LEU A 200 -17.08 7.00 0.34
C LEU A 200 -16.57 8.01 1.39
N MET A 201 -17.29 9.12 1.56
CA MET A 201 -16.87 10.23 2.42
C MET A 201 -17.00 9.87 3.90
N VAL A 202 -17.96 9.03 4.28
CA VAL A 202 -18.19 8.63 5.68
C VAL A 202 -16.94 8.00 6.31
N PRO A 203 -16.29 6.96 5.74
CA PRO A 203 -15.04 6.41 6.26
C PRO A 203 -13.92 7.45 6.40
N PHE A 204 -13.81 8.38 5.45
CA PHE A 204 -12.81 9.44 5.48
C PHE A 204 -13.08 10.42 6.63
N ILE A 205 -14.32 10.88 6.77
CA ILE A 205 -14.75 11.76 7.86
C ILE A 205 -14.51 11.07 9.21
N VAL A 206 -14.92 9.81 9.36
CA VAL A 206 -14.69 9.03 10.58
C VAL A 206 -13.21 8.89 10.88
N LEU A 207 -12.36 8.66 9.88
CA LEU A 207 -10.91 8.60 10.04
C LEU A 207 -10.34 9.94 10.53
N VAL A 208 -10.72 11.06 9.89
CA VAL A 208 -10.26 12.41 10.25
C VAL A 208 -10.69 12.75 11.68
N LEU A 209 -11.96 12.51 12.04
CA LEU A 209 -12.46 12.73 13.39
C LEU A 209 -11.72 11.85 14.42
N SER A 210 -11.42 10.60 14.07
CA SER A 210 -10.66 9.68 14.92
C SER A 210 -9.21 10.14 15.09
N LEU A 211 -8.60 10.69 14.04
CA LEU A 211 -7.25 11.26 14.06
C LEU A 211 -7.18 12.50 14.95
N ILE A 212 -8.10 13.45 14.77
CA ILE A 212 -8.20 14.64 15.61
C ILE A 212 -8.39 14.23 17.07
N SER A 213 -9.29 13.29 17.34
CA SER A 213 -9.54 12.78 18.69
C SER A 213 -8.30 12.13 19.32
N ALA A 214 -7.55 11.34 18.54
CA ALA A 214 -6.31 10.72 18.98
C ALA A 214 -5.24 11.78 19.30
N LEU A 215 -5.08 12.80 18.45
CA LEU A 215 -4.14 13.90 18.65
C LEU A 215 -4.48 14.72 19.90
N VAL A 216 -5.75 15.07 20.10
CA VAL A 216 -6.21 15.81 21.29
C VAL A 216 -5.93 15.03 22.57
N ARG A 217 -6.14 13.71 22.57
CA ARG A 217 -5.85 12.85 23.72
C ARG A 217 -4.35 12.74 24.00
N GLN A 218 -3.52 12.65 22.95
CA GLN A 218 -2.07 12.50 23.08
C GLN A 218 -1.32 13.82 23.29
N ARG A 219 -2.00 14.98 23.29
CA ARG A 219 -1.36 16.30 23.39
C ARG A 219 -0.33 16.42 24.52
N ARG A 220 -0.60 15.84 25.69
CA ARG A 220 0.32 15.86 26.84
C ARG A 220 1.55 15.00 26.64
N SER A 221 1.39 13.84 26.01
CA SER A 221 2.52 12.95 25.67
C SER A 221 3.38 13.56 24.58
N LEU A 222 2.75 14.13 23.55
CA LEU A 222 3.40 14.83 22.45
C LEU A 222 4.22 16.04 22.95
N ALA A 223 3.68 16.84 23.86
CA ALA A 223 4.40 17.97 24.43
C ALA A 223 5.72 17.56 25.08
N LYS A 224 5.72 16.47 25.88
CA LYS A 224 6.93 15.92 26.49
C LYS A 224 7.93 15.42 25.45
N GLN A 225 7.47 14.76 24.39
CA GLN A 225 8.36 14.26 23.34
C GLN A 225 8.97 15.37 22.49
N TYR A 226 8.23 16.45 22.23
CA TYR A 226 8.78 17.61 21.52
C TYR A 226 9.90 18.30 22.28
N GLU A 227 9.78 18.38 23.60
CA GLU A 227 10.83 18.92 24.47
C GLU A 227 12.10 18.06 24.40
N MET A 228 11.95 16.73 24.43
CA MET A 228 13.09 15.81 24.33
C MET A 228 13.74 15.76 22.93
N GLN A 229 12.98 16.01 21.86
CA GLN A 229 13.44 15.87 20.48
C GLN A 229 13.36 17.17 19.67
N SER A 230 13.95 18.25 20.19
CA SER A 230 13.96 19.59 19.57
C SER A 230 14.38 19.60 18.08
N ASN A 231 15.31 18.72 17.66
CA ASN A 231 15.86 18.72 16.30
C ASN A 231 15.05 17.92 15.26
N ARG A 232 14.02 17.16 15.67
CA ARG A 232 13.17 16.41 14.73
C ARG A 232 11.92 17.23 14.37
N SER A 233 11.51 17.15 13.11
CA SER A 233 10.26 17.80 12.68
C SER A 233 9.07 17.27 13.48
N LYS A 234 8.27 18.20 14.01
CA LYS A 234 7.09 17.92 14.85
C LYS A 234 6.11 16.95 14.18
N PHE A 235 6.00 17.00 12.85
CA PHE A 235 5.18 16.09 12.08
C PHE A 235 5.61 14.63 12.26
N TRP A 236 6.90 14.34 12.15
CA TRP A 236 7.42 12.97 12.28
C TRP A 236 7.29 12.43 13.69
N VAL A 237 7.52 13.26 14.70
CA VAL A 237 7.32 12.87 16.11
C VAL A 237 5.84 12.57 16.37
N THR A 238 4.93 13.42 15.87
CA THR A 238 3.48 13.16 15.94
C THR A 238 3.11 11.84 15.30
N TRP A 239 3.62 11.61 14.09
CA TRP A 239 3.36 10.41 13.32
C TRP A 239 3.89 9.16 14.03
N GLU A 240 5.11 9.20 14.55
CA GLU A 240 5.72 8.09 15.31
C GLU A 240 4.90 7.75 16.58
N VAL A 241 4.41 8.75 17.31
CA VAL A 241 3.52 8.54 18.46
C VAL A 241 2.18 7.94 18.02
N LEU A 242 1.58 8.47 16.97
CA LEU A 242 0.30 8.02 16.45
C LEU A 242 0.36 6.56 15.97
N THR A 243 1.38 6.23 15.18
CA THR A 243 1.61 4.88 14.65
C THR A 243 1.83 3.86 15.76
N ARG A 244 2.55 4.23 16.83
CA ARG A 244 2.80 3.36 17.99
C ARG A 244 1.54 3.11 18.83
N HIS A 245 0.75 4.14 19.11
CA HIS A 245 -0.39 4.04 20.02
C HIS A 245 -1.70 3.64 19.33
N TYR A 246 -1.84 3.93 18.04
CA TYR A 246 -3.05 3.71 17.27
C TYR A 246 -2.74 2.98 15.95
N PRO A 247 -2.30 1.70 16.01
CA PRO A 247 -1.92 0.93 14.83
C PRO A 247 -3.06 0.78 13.82
N LEU A 248 -4.32 0.75 14.29
CA LEU A 248 -5.49 0.77 13.43
C LEU A 248 -5.65 2.06 12.68
N LEU A 249 -5.56 3.20 13.37
CA LEU A 249 -5.73 4.48 12.72
C LEU A 249 -4.65 4.67 11.65
N HIS A 250 -3.43 4.22 11.95
CA HIS A 250 -2.34 4.16 10.98
C HIS A 250 -2.67 3.25 9.79
N PHE A 251 -3.14 2.02 10.02
CA PHE A 251 -3.57 1.12 8.96
C PHE A 251 -4.68 1.73 8.08
N CYS A 252 -5.72 2.30 8.70
CA CYS A 252 -6.82 2.90 7.97
C CYS A 252 -6.37 4.12 7.16
N GLY A 253 -5.52 4.99 7.73
CA GLY A 253 -5.08 6.21 7.05
C GLY A 253 -4.03 5.98 5.98
N VAL A 254 -3.08 5.08 6.20
CA VAL A 254 -1.98 4.84 5.25
C VAL A 254 -2.38 3.87 4.16
N PHE A 255 -3.27 2.92 4.45
CA PHE A 255 -3.56 1.83 3.55
C PHE A 255 -5.03 1.79 3.11
N LEU A 256 -5.97 1.68 4.06
CA LEU A 256 -7.38 1.44 3.72
C LEU A 256 -8.02 2.62 2.95
N VAL A 257 -7.77 3.86 3.35
CA VAL A 257 -8.32 5.04 2.66
C VAL A 257 -7.75 5.18 1.25
N PRO A 258 -6.42 5.14 1.04
CA PRO A 258 -5.86 5.07 -0.31
C PRO A 258 -6.40 3.91 -1.14
N MET A 259 -6.66 2.75 -0.52
CA MET A 259 -7.27 1.58 -1.16
C MET A 259 -8.69 1.84 -1.63
N MET A 260 -9.56 2.38 -0.77
CA MET A 260 -10.93 2.72 -1.15
C MET A 260 -10.96 3.76 -2.27
N TYR A 261 -10.11 4.79 -2.18
CA TYR A 261 -9.96 5.79 -3.24
C TYR A 261 -9.51 5.17 -4.56
N TRP A 262 -8.50 4.29 -4.52
CA TRP A 262 -7.99 3.62 -5.70
C TRP A 262 -9.03 2.70 -6.37
N VAL A 263 -9.77 1.89 -5.60
CA VAL A 263 -10.90 1.09 -6.11
C VAL A 263 -11.93 1.98 -6.79
N LEU A 264 -12.27 3.10 -6.13
CA LEU A 264 -13.28 4.02 -6.63
C LEU A 264 -12.87 4.65 -7.96
N VAL A 265 -11.63 5.15 -8.06
CA VAL A 265 -11.11 5.74 -9.31
C VAL A 265 -11.19 4.73 -10.45
N ILE A 266 -10.86 3.46 -10.20
CA ILE A 266 -10.95 2.41 -11.22
C ILE A 266 -12.40 2.14 -11.62
N GLU A 267 -13.32 1.96 -10.66
CA GLU A 267 -14.71 1.64 -10.99
C GLU A 267 -15.44 2.82 -11.66
N PHE A 268 -15.18 4.07 -11.26
CA PHE A 268 -15.73 5.23 -11.98
C PHE A 268 -15.20 5.34 -13.41
N ARG A 269 -13.92 5.02 -13.64
CA ARG A 269 -13.33 5.01 -14.98
C ARG A 269 -14.03 4.00 -15.90
N LEU A 270 -14.50 2.90 -15.34
CA LEU A 270 -15.10 1.79 -16.08
C LEU A 270 -16.63 1.88 -16.11
N MET A 271 -17.23 2.77 -15.33
CA MET A 271 -18.66 3.01 -15.36
C MET A 271 -19.09 3.43 -16.77
N GLY A 272 -20.04 2.71 -17.35
CA GLY A 272 -20.52 2.92 -18.73
C GLY A 272 -19.66 2.29 -19.83
N THR A 273 -18.53 1.64 -19.50
CA THR A 273 -17.74 0.88 -20.49
C THR A 273 -18.29 -0.54 -20.67
N PRO A 274 -18.12 -1.17 -21.86
CA PRO A 274 -18.52 -2.55 -22.09
C PRO A 274 -17.78 -3.56 -21.19
N ASP A 275 -16.66 -3.15 -20.56
CA ASP A 275 -15.90 -3.96 -19.61
C ASP A 275 -16.68 -4.32 -18.33
N ASN A 276 -17.81 -3.65 -18.08
CA ASN A 276 -18.69 -3.98 -16.96
C ASN A 276 -19.66 -5.12 -17.27
N ILE A 277 -19.72 -5.59 -18.52
CA ILE A 277 -20.53 -6.75 -18.88
C ILE A 277 -19.82 -8.01 -18.37
N PHE A 278 -20.49 -8.75 -17.48
CA PHE A 278 -19.95 -9.98 -16.93
C PHE A 278 -19.74 -11.02 -18.04
N SER A 279 -18.48 -11.30 -18.36
CA SER A 279 -18.07 -12.34 -19.30
C SER A 279 -16.99 -13.20 -18.65
N MET A 280 -17.31 -14.47 -18.39
CA MET A 280 -16.41 -15.37 -17.68
C MET A 280 -15.28 -15.84 -18.62
N SER A 281 -14.08 -15.31 -18.42
CA SER A 281 -12.88 -15.71 -19.15
C SER A 281 -11.98 -16.62 -18.31
N PHE A 282 -11.05 -17.32 -18.96
CA PHE A 282 -10.07 -18.15 -18.24
C PHE A 282 -9.18 -17.30 -17.32
N GLY A 283 -8.77 -16.10 -17.76
CA GLY A 283 -7.99 -15.17 -16.95
C GLY A 283 -8.74 -14.70 -15.69
N GLN A 284 -10.04 -14.46 -15.79
CA GLN A 284 -10.89 -14.10 -14.64
C GLN A 284 -10.97 -15.21 -13.59
N VAL A 285 -11.10 -16.47 -14.02
CA VAL A 285 -11.09 -17.62 -13.11
C VAL A 285 -9.75 -17.72 -12.39
N LEU A 286 -8.64 -17.61 -13.13
CA LEU A 286 -7.30 -17.61 -12.55
C LEU A 286 -7.10 -16.45 -11.56
N ALA A 287 -7.63 -15.26 -11.86
CA ALA A 287 -7.52 -14.11 -10.97
C ALA A 287 -8.15 -14.37 -9.59
N ILE A 288 -9.30 -15.08 -9.53
CA ILE A 288 -9.91 -15.45 -8.25
C ILE A 288 -8.98 -16.34 -7.43
N PHE A 289 -8.29 -17.30 -8.07
CA PHE A 289 -7.35 -18.18 -7.38
C PHE A 289 -6.15 -17.43 -6.77
N VAL A 290 -5.77 -16.26 -7.31
CA VAL A 290 -4.71 -15.41 -6.73
C VAL A 290 -5.10 -14.89 -5.33
N VAL A 291 -6.40 -14.73 -5.05
CA VAL A 291 -6.91 -14.26 -3.75
C VAL A 291 -6.85 -15.34 -2.68
N PHE A 292 -6.89 -16.61 -3.07
CA PHE A 292 -7.08 -17.71 -2.13
C PHE A 292 -5.90 -17.89 -1.14
N PRO A 293 -4.62 -17.87 -1.56
CA PRO A 293 -3.50 -17.96 -0.63
C PRO A 293 -3.46 -16.85 0.45
N PRO A 294 -3.53 -15.54 0.12
CA PRO A 294 -3.53 -14.50 1.15
C PRO A 294 -4.81 -14.53 2.00
N LEU A 295 -5.94 -14.99 1.46
CA LEU A 295 -7.17 -15.17 2.24
C LEU A 295 -6.98 -16.22 3.34
N LEU A 296 -6.42 -17.39 2.98
CA LEU A 296 -6.12 -18.44 3.95
C LEU A 296 -5.14 -17.97 5.04
N GLN A 297 -4.11 -17.20 4.66
CA GLN A 297 -3.17 -16.61 5.63
C GLN A 297 -3.88 -15.66 6.60
N VAL A 298 -4.74 -14.77 6.10
CA VAL A 298 -5.51 -13.86 6.96
C VAL A 298 -6.47 -14.62 7.88
N ILE A 299 -7.11 -15.70 7.39
CA ILE A 299 -7.97 -16.57 8.21
C ILE A 299 -7.15 -17.19 9.35
N GLN A 300 -5.96 -17.71 9.07
CA GLN A 300 -5.07 -18.28 10.08
C GLN A 300 -4.59 -17.23 11.10
N MET A 301 -4.40 -15.99 10.67
CA MET A 301 -4.04 -14.86 11.54
C MET A 301 -5.20 -14.28 12.35
N THR A 302 -6.45 -14.61 12.01
CA THR A 302 -7.66 -14.05 12.65
C THR A 302 -7.66 -14.13 14.19
N PRO A 303 -7.29 -15.26 14.85
CA PRO A 303 -7.23 -15.29 16.32
C PRO A 303 -6.23 -14.28 16.90
N MET A 304 -5.14 -13.98 16.20
CA MET A 304 -4.15 -12.99 16.62
C MET A 304 -4.61 -11.55 16.34
N MET A 305 -5.43 -11.34 15.31
CA MET A 305 -6.01 -10.04 14.97
C MET A 305 -7.17 -9.65 15.90
N TRP A 306 -7.86 -10.62 16.49
CA TRP A 306 -9.04 -10.35 17.32
C TRP A 306 -8.80 -9.38 18.49
N PRO A 307 -7.72 -9.50 19.30
CA PRO A 307 -7.41 -8.52 20.33
C PRO A 307 -7.21 -7.11 19.78
N TRP A 308 -6.67 -6.98 18.56
CA TRP A 308 -6.47 -5.69 17.92
C TRP A 308 -7.81 -5.06 17.49
N PHE A 309 -8.74 -5.84 16.94
CA PHE A 309 -10.12 -5.39 16.71
C PHE A 309 -10.83 -5.06 18.03
N ARG A 310 -10.60 -5.81 19.12
CA ARG A 310 -11.15 -5.44 20.43
C ARG A 310 -10.55 -4.16 21.00
N ASN A 311 -9.36 -3.78 20.55
CA ASN A 311 -8.65 -2.56 20.93
C ASN A 311 -8.95 -1.36 20.04
N LEU A 312 -9.96 -1.44 19.15
CA LEU A 312 -10.38 -0.35 18.27
C LEU A 312 -10.51 0.96 19.07
N ALA A 313 -9.72 1.95 18.64
CA ALA A 313 -9.59 3.23 19.32
C ALA A 313 -10.92 3.97 19.40
N PHE A 314 -11.84 3.81 18.43
CA PHE A 314 -13.15 4.45 18.47
C PHE A 314 -14.00 3.96 19.65
N ILE A 315 -13.96 2.65 19.98
CA ILE A 315 -14.65 2.10 21.15
C ILE A 315 -14.05 2.73 22.41
N ARG A 316 -12.72 2.79 22.54
CA ARG A 316 -12.09 3.49 23.67
C ARG A 316 -12.34 5.00 23.66
N ILE A 317 -12.66 5.59 22.50
CA ILE A 317 -13.05 6.98 22.39
C ILE A 317 -14.42 7.20 23.04
N PHE A 318 -15.41 6.39 22.69
CA PHE A 318 -16.76 6.48 23.27
C PHE A 318 -16.84 6.01 24.73
N PHE A 319 -16.05 5.00 25.13
CA PHE A 319 -16.19 4.38 26.45
C PHE A 319 -15.20 4.87 27.52
N GLY A 320 -14.43 5.94 27.27
CA GLY A 320 -13.63 6.64 28.30
C GLY A 320 -12.50 5.83 28.96
N ARG A 321 -12.21 4.60 28.53
CA ARG A 321 -11.13 3.79 29.12
C ARG A 321 -9.75 4.30 28.69
N SER A 322 -8.94 4.68 29.69
CA SER A 322 -7.56 5.10 29.50
C SER A 322 -6.75 4.00 28.80
N PRO A 323 -5.90 4.32 27.81
CA PRO A 323 -5.09 3.33 27.12
C PRO A 323 -4.14 2.68 28.13
N GLN A 324 -4.31 1.37 28.36
CA GLN A 324 -3.25 0.58 28.95
C GLN A 324 -2.08 0.59 27.96
N SER A 325 -0.94 1.12 28.41
CA SER A 325 0.34 0.94 27.75
C SER A 325 0.56 -0.55 27.59
N VAL A 326 0.29 -1.09 26.41
CA VAL A 326 0.79 -2.40 26.03
C VAL A 326 2.28 -2.18 25.93
N SER A 327 3.03 -2.54 26.98
CA SER A 327 4.48 -2.58 26.90
C SER A 327 4.82 -3.33 25.62
N PRO A 328 5.64 -2.74 24.72
CA PRO A 328 6.03 -3.40 23.50
C PRO A 328 6.50 -4.79 23.89
N VAL A 329 5.86 -5.81 23.33
CA VAL A 329 6.18 -7.21 23.63
C VAL A 329 7.68 -7.36 23.42
N LYS A 330 8.43 -7.40 24.53
CA LYS A 330 9.90 -7.46 24.54
C LYS A 330 10.43 -8.75 23.88
N GLY A 331 9.55 -9.68 23.52
CA GLY A 331 9.89 -11.01 23.01
C GLY A 331 9.97 -11.16 21.49
N TYR A 332 10.27 -10.11 20.72
CA TYR A 332 10.55 -10.24 19.27
C TYR A 332 11.86 -9.59 18.81
N LEU A 333 12.67 -9.07 19.73
CA LEU A 333 14.10 -9.13 19.49
C LEU A 333 14.45 -10.61 19.66
N VAL A 334 14.71 -11.28 18.54
CA VAL A 334 15.41 -12.55 18.55
C VAL A 334 16.68 -12.28 19.34
N GLU A 335 16.71 -12.75 20.58
CA GLU A 335 17.93 -12.97 21.33
C GLU A 335 18.66 -14.03 20.51
N ASP A 336 19.43 -13.59 19.51
CA ASP A 336 20.47 -14.38 18.85
C ASP A 336 21.57 -14.62 19.91
N ASP A 337 21.23 -15.29 21.01
CA ASP A 337 22.15 -15.73 22.06
C ASP A 337 23.07 -16.87 21.57
N ASN A 338 22.93 -17.25 20.29
CA ASN A 338 23.80 -18.19 19.60
C ASN A 338 24.67 -17.53 18.51
N LEU A 339 24.81 -16.20 18.47
CA LEU A 339 25.89 -15.61 17.68
C LEU A 339 27.21 -15.78 18.43
N ASP A 340 27.87 -16.88 18.04
CA ASP A 340 29.18 -17.34 18.46
C ASP A 340 30.18 -16.23 18.77
N LYS A 341 30.84 -16.45 19.90
CA LYS A 341 32.01 -15.76 20.43
C LYS A 341 33.27 -15.86 19.54
N ASP A 342 33.21 -16.46 18.36
CA ASP A 342 34.40 -16.87 17.59
C ASP A 342 34.44 -16.30 16.16
N SER A 343 34.31 -14.98 16.01
CA SER A 343 34.81 -14.32 14.79
C SER A 343 35.60 -13.06 15.11
N SER A 344 36.88 -13.29 15.39
CA SER A 344 37.96 -12.31 15.24
C SER A 344 38.11 -11.93 13.76
N VAL A 345 37.19 -11.14 13.24
CA VAL A 345 37.41 -10.42 11.99
C VAL A 345 38.06 -9.09 12.34
N VAL A 346 39.35 -9.03 12.05
CA VAL A 346 40.18 -7.82 12.01
C VAL A 346 39.52 -6.84 11.03
N ASP A 347 39.05 -5.71 11.55
CA ASP A 347 38.77 -4.51 10.75
C ASP A 347 40.10 -3.77 10.51
N PRO A 348 40.54 -3.56 9.25
CA PRO A 348 41.50 -2.54 8.92
C PRO A 348 40.77 -1.28 8.45
N PHE A 349 41.23 -0.11 8.92
CA PHE A 349 40.74 1.25 8.64
C PHE A 349 39.51 1.67 9.48
N MET A 350 39.53 2.72 10.30
CA MET A 350 40.34 3.94 10.24
C MET A 350 40.47 4.56 11.63
N ASP A 351 41.71 4.88 12.00
CA ASP A 351 42.07 5.82 13.07
C ASP A 351 41.43 7.19 12.83
N SER A 352 40.73 7.71 13.85
CA SER A 352 40.85 9.11 14.25
C SER A 352 40.29 9.27 15.67
N SER A 353 41.18 9.09 16.65
CA SER A 353 41.31 9.86 17.89
C SER A 353 40.15 10.81 18.25
N PHE A 354 39.35 10.44 19.25
CA PHE A 354 38.94 11.36 20.30
C PHE A 354 38.92 10.61 21.63
N GLU A 355 39.99 10.84 22.37
CA GLU A 355 40.24 10.48 23.76
C GLU A 355 39.24 11.23 24.64
N TYR A 356 38.40 10.50 25.38
CA TYR A 356 37.68 11.05 26.54
C TYR A 356 37.78 10.07 27.71
N ASP A 357 38.27 10.66 28.79
CA ASP A 357 38.90 10.11 29.98
C ASP A 357 37.94 9.29 30.88
N GLU A 358 38.45 8.17 31.40
CA GLU A 358 37.79 7.27 32.35
C GLU A 358 37.86 7.83 33.77
N GLY A 359 36.73 8.23 34.33
CA GLY A 359 36.58 8.59 35.74
C GLY A 359 35.73 7.58 36.52
N LYS A 360 36.41 6.57 37.09
CA LYS A 360 36.06 5.77 38.29
C LYS A 360 34.83 6.22 39.11
N GLU A 361 33.89 5.31 39.35
CA GLU A 361 33.47 4.97 40.71
C GLU A 361 32.78 3.59 40.78
N ARG A 362 33.49 2.64 41.42
CA ARG A 362 32.96 1.34 41.84
C ARG A 362 32.21 1.53 43.15
N LEU A 363 30.91 1.24 43.17
CA LEU A 363 30.18 0.97 44.41
C LEU A 363 29.84 -0.52 44.48
N ASN A 364 30.68 -1.23 45.24
CA ASN A 364 30.42 -2.58 45.71
C ASN A 364 29.29 -2.54 46.75
N LEU A 365 28.11 -3.05 46.42
CA LEU A 365 27.08 -3.39 47.40
C LEU A 365 27.26 -4.87 47.78
N SER A 366 27.92 -5.07 48.92
CA SER A 366 28.00 -6.32 49.66
C SER A 366 26.62 -6.70 50.19
N TYR A 367 26.05 -7.80 49.71
CA TYR A 367 24.83 -8.39 50.26
C TYR A 367 25.22 -9.50 51.25
N SER A 368 24.83 -9.31 52.50
CA SER A 368 24.97 -10.23 53.64
C SER A 368 23.61 -10.85 53.97
N GLY A 369 23.58 -12.16 54.19
CA GLY A 369 22.43 -12.92 54.71
C GLY A 369 22.44 -14.34 54.15
N HIS A 370 22.22 -15.43 54.87
CA HIS A 370 21.77 -15.68 56.24
C HIS A 370 22.26 -17.09 56.63
N ALA A 371 22.65 -17.28 57.89
CA ALA A 371 22.73 -18.59 58.52
C ALA A 371 21.35 -18.93 59.13
N ASN A 372 20.89 -20.15 58.92
CA ASN A 372 19.75 -20.74 59.63
C ASN A 372 20.26 -21.86 60.57
N PRO A 373 19.54 -22.12 61.67
CA PRO A 373 20.00 -22.92 62.82
C PRO A 373 20.15 -24.41 62.58
#